data_AF-K0PUM0-F1
#
_entry.id   AF-K0PUM0-F1
#
_cell.length_a   1.000
_cell.length_b   1.000
_cell.length_c   1.000
_cell.angle_alpha   90.00
_cell.angle_beta   90.00
_cell.angle_gamma   90.00
#
_symmetry.space_group_name_H-M   'P 1'
#
loop_
_entity.id
_entity.type
_entity.pdbx_description
1 polymer ?
#
loop_
_entity_poly.entity_id
_entity_poly.type
_entity_poly.pdbx_seq_one_letter_code
_entity_poly.pdbx_strand_id
1 'polypeptide(L)' 'MTDRETIETCRESLTEPFAALVAKAVSSGWPEHDVALALTELAEALVVKVSARIIIEGSLQSQLASERLKN' A
#
# COMPACT_ATOMS: atom_id res chain seq x y z
N MET A 1 4.33 -19.20 -8.70
CA MET A 1 2.88 -19.19 -9.01
C MET A 1 2.03 -18.66 -7.86
N THR A 2 2.52 -18.68 -6.61
CA THR A 2 1.83 -18.23 -5.39
C THR A 2 1.60 -16.71 -5.28
N ASP A 3 2.51 -15.87 -5.80
CA ASP A 3 2.35 -14.40 -5.66
C ASP A 3 1.13 -13.87 -6.40
N ARG A 4 0.83 -14.39 -7.58
CA ARG A 4 -0.28 -13.88 -8.41
C ARG A 4 -1.64 -14.23 -7.79
N GLU A 5 -1.79 -15.44 -7.27
CA GLU A 5 -3.00 -15.85 -6.54
C GLU A 5 -3.19 -15.04 -5.25
N THR A 6 -2.10 -14.72 -4.55
CA THR A 6 -2.14 -13.92 -3.33
C THR A 6 -2.54 -12.47 -3.64
N ILE A 7 -2.04 -11.90 -4.74
CA ILE A 7 -2.40 -10.55 -5.20
C ILE A 7 -3.88 -10.47 -5.58
N GLU A 8 -4.40 -11.43 -6.35
CA GLU A 8 -5.82 -11.45 -6.74
C GLU A 8 -6.73 -11.63 -5.52
N THR A 9 -6.37 -12.52 -4.59
CA THR A 9 -7.11 -12.72 -3.33
C THR A 9 -7.14 -11.45 -2.48
N CYS A 10 -6.01 -10.73 -2.41
CA CYS A 10 -5.93 -9.46 -1.69
C CYS A 10 -6.80 -8.39 -2.35
N ARG A 11 -6.76 -8.29 -3.69
CA ARG A 11 -7.57 -7.35 -4.46
C ARG A 11 -9.07 -7.60 -4.27
N GLU A 12 -9.49 -8.85 -4.37
CA GLU A 12 -10.89 -9.26 -4.12
C GLU A 12 -11.32 -8.91 -2.70
N SER A 13 -10.48 -9.18 -1.70
CA SER A 13 -10.79 -8.89 -0.29
C SER A 13 -10.95 -7.40 0.02
N LEU A 14 -10.29 -6.53 -0.74
CA LEU A 14 -10.31 -5.07 -0.55
C LEU A 14 -11.37 -4.37 -1.39
N THR A 15 -11.85 -5.00 -2.46
CA THR A 15 -12.81 -4.39 -3.40
C THR A 15 -14.10 -3.98 -2.69
N GLU A 16 -14.69 -4.88 -1.92
CA GLU A 16 -15.96 -4.62 -1.23
C GLU A 16 -15.83 -3.53 -0.13
N PRO A 17 -14.84 -3.57 0.78
CA PRO A 17 -14.62 -2.48 1.74
C PRO A 17 -14.37 -1.11 1.09
N PHE A 18 -13.60 -1.05 0.00
CA PHE A 18 -13.34 0.21 -0.71
C PHE A 18 -14.61 0.75 -1.38
N ALA A 19 -15.40 -0.12 -2.02
CA ALA A 19 -16.69 0.28 -2.59
C ALA A 19 -17.63 0.84 -1.51
N ALA A 20 -17.71 0.19 -0.34
CA ALA A 20 -18.49 0.66 0.79
C ALA A 20 -18.00 2.02 1.32
N LEU A 21 -16.68 2.23 1.37
CA LEU A 21 -16.08 3.50 1.78
C LEU A 21 -16.45 4.63 0.80
N VAL A 22 -16.31 4.39 -0.51
CA VAL A 22 -16.69 5.35 -1.56
C VAL A 22 -18.18 5.69 -1.46
N ALA A 23 -19.05 4.67 -1.40
CA ALA A 23 -20.49 4.86 -1.30
C ALA A 23 -20.86 5.70 -0.07
N LYS A 24 -20.22 5.43 1.08
CA LYS A 24 -20.45 6.19 2.31
C LYS A 24 -19.96 7.63 2.22
N ALA A 25 -18.81 7.88 1.58
CA ALA A 25 -18.29 9.23 1.40
C ALA A 25 -19.24 10.06 0.51
N VAL A 26 -19.67 9.50 -0.62
CA VAL A 26 -20.63 10.14 -1.53
C VAL A 26 -21.97 10.38 -0.83
N SER A 27 -22.50 9.40 -0.10
CA SER A 27 -23.76 9.58 0.66
C SER A 27 -23.66 10.61 1.78
N SER A 28 -22.43 10.91 2.24
CA SER A 28 -22.15 11.94 3.24
C SER A 28 -21.97 13.33 2.62
N GLY A 29 -22.20 13.46 1.30
CA GLY A 29 -22.16 14.73 0.57
C GLY A 29 -20.81 15.08 -0.05
N TRP A 30 -19.85 14.15 -0.06
CA TRP A 30 -18.59 14.38 -0.76
C TRP A 30 -18.80 14.27 -2.28
N PRO A 31 -18.32 15.23 -3.07
CA PRO A 31 -18.26 15.09 -4.52
C PRO A 31 -17.42 13.89 -4.93
N GLU A 32 -17.85 13.15 -5.95
CA GLU A 32 -17.12 11.96 -6.42
C GLU A 32 -15.65 12.26 -6.79
N HIS A 33 -15.39 13.43 -7.37
CA HIS A 33 -14.02 13.85 -7.73
C HIS A 33 -13.13 14.09 -6.49
N ASP A 34 -13.70 14.63 -5.40
CA ASP A 34 -12.96 14.82 -4.15
C ASP A 34 -12.67 13.48 -3.47
N VAL A 35 -13.61 12.54 -3.51
CA VAL A 35 -13.39 11.16 -3.03
C VAL A 35 -12.28 10.49 -3.83
N ALA A 36 -12.30 10.61 -5.16
CA ALA A 36 -11.27 10.05 -6.03
C ALA A 36 -9.88 10.66 -5.75
N LEU A 37 -9.81 11.97 -5.54
CA LEU A 37 -8.57 12.68 -5.19
C LEU A 37 -8.03 12.18 -3.85
N ALA A 38 -8.85 12.17 -2.80
CA ALA A 38 -8.44 11.72 -1.46
C ALA A 38 -7.96 10.26 -1.43
N LEU A 39 -8.63 9.36 -2.18
CA LEU A 39 -8.20 7.97 -2.30
C LEU A 39 -6.87 7.83 -3.06
N THR A 40 -6.63 8.69 -4.04
CA THR A 40 -5.35 8.71 -4.78
C THR A 40 -4.21 9.16 -3.87
N GLU A 41 -4.41 10.24 -3.11
CA GLU A 41 -3.44 10.73 -2.13
C GLU A 41 -3.13 9.70 -1.04
N LEU A 42 -4.17 8.98 -0.56
CA LEU A 42 -3.99 7.90 0.40
C LEU A 42 -3.16 6.75 -0.18
N ALA A 43 -3.44 6.35 -1.42
CA ALA A 43 -2.69 5.30 -2.11
C ALA A 43 -1.21 5.70 -2.28
N GLU A 44 -0.94 6.93 -2.70
CA GLU A 44 0.42 7.47 -2.83
C GLU A 44 1.16 7.42 -1.48
N ALA A 45 0.55 7.94 -0.42
CA ALA A 45 1.15 7.96 0.92
C ALA A 45 1.49 6.54 1.42
N LEU A 46 0.61 5.57 1.16
CA LEU A 46 0.84 4.17 1.53
C LEU A 46 1.98 3.54 0.74
N VAL A 47 2.03 3.75 -0.57
CA VAL A 47 3.12 3.25 -1.42
C VAL A 47 4.45 3.82 -0.95
N VAL A 48 4.55 5.14 -0.76
CA VAL A 48 5.76 5.80 -0.27
C VAL A 48 6.21 5.21 1.07
N LYS A 49 5.28 5.04 2.02
CA LYS A 49 5.59 4.49 3.34
C LYS A 49 6.12 3.05 3.28
N VAL A 50 5.45 2.19 2.52
CA VAL A 50 5.83 0.77 2.40
C VAL A 50 7.16 0.63 1.66
N SER A 51 7.32 1.34 0.54
CA SER A 51 8.57 1.31 -0.24
C SER A 51 9.75 1.83 0.56
N ALA A 52 9.59 2.95 1.28
CA ALA A 52 10.64 3.50 2.14
C ALA A 52 11.08 2.50 3.21
N ARG A 53 10.12 1.82 3.85
CA ARG A 53 10.41 0.79 4.86
C ARG A 53 11.22 -0.36 4.26
N ILE A 54 10.80 -0.90 3.10
CA ILE A 54 11.51 -2.00 2.43
C ILE A 54 12.93 -1.59 2.07
N ILE A 55 13.13 -0.37 1.55
CA ILE A 55 14.46 0.15 1.20
C ILE A 55 15.36 0.26 2.43
N ILE A 56 14.85 0.83 3.52
CA ILE A 56 15.61 0.99 4.77
C ILE A 56 15.99 -0.37 5.36
N GLU A 57 15.03 -1.29 5.46
CA GLU A 57 15.26 -2.64 5.99
C GLU A 57 16.28 -3.39 5.12
N GLY A 58 16.14 -3.32 3.78
CA GLY A 58 17.10 -3.92 2.86
C GLY A 58 18.50 -3.32 2.96
N SER A 59 18.61 -1.99 3.11
CA SER A 59 19.89 -1.31 3.33
C SER A 59 20.56 -1.76 4.63
N LEU A 60 19.79 -1.84 5.72
CA LEU A 60 20.31 -2.28 7.02
C LEU A 60 20.81 -3.74 6.95
N GLN A 61 20.05 -4.62 6.32
CA GLN A 61 20.46 -6.01 6.11
C GLN A 61 21.76 -6.11 5.30
N SER A 62 21.90 -5.30 4.24
CA SER A 62 23.12 -5.24 3.43
C SER A 62 24.33 -4.77 4.24
N GLN A 63 24.18 -3.73 5.06
CA GLN A 63 25.25 -3.23 5.93
C GLN A 63 25.69 -4.28 6.94
N LEU A 64 24.74 -4.92 7.64
CA LEU A 64 25.03 -5.99 8.59
C LEU A 64 25.74 -7.18 7.93
N ALA A 65 25.35 -7.56 6.71
CA ALA A 65 26.02 -8.60 5.96
C ALA A 65 27.46 -8.20 5.59
N SER A 66 27.69 -6.95 5.18
CA SER A 66 29.03 -6.43 4.89
C SER A 66 29.95 -6.40 6.11
N GLU A 67 29.43 -5.99 7.27
CA GLU A 67 30.18 -5.98 8.53
C GLU A 67 30.58 -7.39 8.97
N ARG A 68 29.69 -8.38 8.82
CA ARG A 68 29.99 -9.79 9.13
C ARG A 68 31.05 -10.40 8.23
N LEU A 69 31.20 -9.93 6.99
CA LEU A 69 32.22 -10.41 6.05
C LEU A 69 33.61 -9.78 6.28
N LYS A 70 33.69 -8.71 7.09
CA LYS A 70 34.96 -8.03 7.43
C LYS A 70 35.61 -8.58 8.71
N ASN A 71 34.89 -9.41 9.48
CA ASN A 71 35.37 -10.08 10.70
C ASN A 71 35.69 -11.55 10.42
#